data_AF-A0A2N6DYD6-F1
#
_entry.id   AF-A0A2N6DYD6-F1
#
_cell.length_a   1.000
_cell.length_b   1.000
_cell.length_c   1.000
_cell.angle_alpha   90.00
_cell.angle_beta   90.00
_cell.angle_gamma   90.00
#
_symmetry.space_group_name_H-M   'P 1'
#
loop_
_entity.id
_entity.type
_entity.pdbx_description
1 polymer ?
#
loop_
_entity_poly.entity_id
_entity_poly.type
_entity_poly.pdbx_seq_one_letter_code
_entity_poly.pdbx_strand_id
1 'polypeptide(L)'
;MTKGRVLKGLLIFGLLVAFSGPAAALDWGSKELETEKIAIKLTREVVSGGYGVVRTDELKDWMDMGKKILIVDTMPLEASYVTKHIPGAVQFEFPIKEVTELDASTHAAYRELLGADQDLLVVVYCGFTKCGRSHNGALWAKKLGYTNVFRYPGGIKAWAQADYPVAKGKN
;
A
#
# COMPACT_ATOMS: atom_id res chain seq x y z
N MET A 1 3.53 1.23 84.48
CA MET A 1 3.43 2.71 84.48
C MET A 1 3.47 3.15 83.01
N THR A 2 2.41 3.70 82.41
CA THR A 2 1.93 5.12 82.49
C THR A 2 3.00 6.14 82.08
N LYS A 3 2.78 7.09 81.16
CA LYS A 3 1.60 7.50 80.35
C LYS A 3 2.10 8.29 79.12
N GLY A 4 1.34 8.38 78.02
CA GLY A 4 1.74 9.23 76.87
C GLY A 4 0.79 9.24 75.65
N ARG A 5 -0.30 10.02 75.70
CA ARG A 5 -0.92 10.67 74.52
C ARG A 5 -0.21 12.04 74.34
N VAL A 6 -0.24 12.82 73.26
CA VAL A 6 -1.09 13.01 72.04
C VAL A 6 -0.12 13.52 70.90
N LEU A 7 -0.45 13.91 69.65
CA LEU A 7 -1.68 14.29 68.92
C LEU A 7 -1.57 13.91 67.40
N LYS A 8 -2.59 14.33 66.62
CA LYS A 8 -2.78 14.31 65.16
C LYS A 8 -1.61 14.85 64.31
N GLY A 9 -1.43 14.27 63.12
CA GLY A 9 -0.74 14.89 61.97
C GLY A 9 -1.12 14.18 60.66
N LEU A 10 -2.08 14.72 59.91
CA LEU A 10 -2.48 14.17 58.60
C LEU A 10 -1.75 14.92 57.49
N LEU A 11 -0.83 14.24 56.80
CA LEU A 11 -0.18 14.74 55.59
C LEU A 11 -0.22 13.67 54.50
N ILE A 12 -1.24 13.75 53.65
CA ILE A 12 -1.27 13.04 52.36
C ILE A 12 -0.32 13.80 51.44
N PHE A 13 0.88 13.26 51.20
CA PHE A 13 1.79 13.85 50.23
C PHE A 13 1.48 13.34 48.81
N GLY A 14 1.59 14.24 47.83
CA GLY A 14 0.91 14.08 46.54
C GLY A 14 1.44 12.97 45.62
N LEU A 15 0.53 12.42 44.82
CA LEU A 15 0.84 11.54 43.69
C LEU A 15 1.61 12.31 42.61
N LEU A 16 2.93 12.15 42.54
CA LEU A 16 3.77 12.73 41.48
C LEU A 16 4.04 11.71 40.37
N VAL A 17 3.14 11.68 39.39
CA VAL A 17 3.33 10.91 38.14
C VAL A 17 4.34 11.64 37.26
N ALA A 18 5.61 11.25 37.34
CA ALA A 18 6.69 11.80 36.54
C ALA A 18 6.73 11.23 35.10
N PHE A 19 5.70 11.55 34.30
CA PHE A 19 5.70 11.24 32.85
C PHE A 19 6.59 12.25 32.09
N SER A 20 7.91 12.19 32.32
CA SER A 20 8.90 13.06 31.68
C SER A 20 9.30 12.55 30.29
N GLY A 21 8.33 12.49 29.38
CA GLY A 21 8.53 12.32 27.94
C GLY A 21 7.70 13.38 27.20
N PRO A 22 8.14 13.87 26.02
CA PRO A 22 7.39 14.89 25.30
C PRO A 22 6.01 14.35 24.93
N ALA A 23 4.99 15.22 25.03
CA ALA A 23 3.63 14.91 24.63
C ALA A 23 3.51 14.85 23.09
N ALA A 24 4.08 13.80 22.50
CA ALA A 24 3.52 13.20 21.30
C ALA A 24 2.15 12.65 21.69
N ALA A 25 1.15 13.55 21.69
CA ALA A 25 -0.24 13.17 21.84
C ALA A 25 -0.55 12.08 20.81
N LEU A 26 -1.25 11.03 21.25
CA LEU A 26 -1.78 10.01 20.34
C LEU A 26 -2.77 10.69 19.40
N ASP A 27 -2.29 11.05 18.20
CA ASP A 27 -2.99 11.78 17.13
C ASP A 27 -4.04 10.89 16.43
N TRP A 28 -4.77 10.13 17.24
CA TRP A 28 -5.67 9.06 16.85
C TRP A 28 -6.91 9.65 16.14
N GLY A 29 -7.10 9.29 14.88
CA GLY A 29 -8.23 9.75 14.07
C GLY A 29 -8.10 11.21 13.56
N SER A 30 -6.96 11.88 13.70
CA SER A 30 -6.78 13.29 13.31
C SER A 30 -7.07 13.60 11.83
N LYS A 31 -7.08 12.55 10.98
CA LYS A 31 -7.38 12.59 9.55
C LYS A 31 -8.42 11.56 9.14
N GLU A 32 -9.29 11.14 10.07
CA GLU A 32 -10.25 10.04 9.85
C GLU A 32 -11.10 10.23 8.58
N LEU A 33 -11.59 11.44 8.34
CA LEU A 33 -12.36 11.74 7.11
C LEU A 33 -11.56 11.60 5.81
N GLU A 34 -10.23 11.66 5.83
CA GLU A 34 -9.40 11.33 4.66
C GLU A 34 -9.06 9.83 4.61
N THR A 35 -8.90 9.17 5.76
CA THR A 35 -8.79 7.70 5.86
C THR A 35 -10.03 7.03 5.27
N GLU A 36 -11.23 7.45 5.70
CA GLU A 36 -12.52 6.99 5.21
C GLU A 36 -12.64 7.17 3.69
N LYS A 37 -12.39 8.38 3.17
CA LYS A 37 -12.43 8.65 1.72
C LYS A 37 -11.48 7.77 0.92
N ILE A 38 -10.26 7.53 1.43
CA ILE A 38 -9.28 6.67 0.75
C ILE A 38 -9.71 5.21 0.79
N ALA A 39 -10.20 4.72 1.94
CA ALA A 39 -10.70 3.36 2.11
C ALA A 39 -11.94 3.10 1.24
N ILE A 40 -12.96 3.96 1.31
CA ILE A 40 -14.19 3.85 0.50
C ILE A 40 -13.89 3.97 -1.00
N LYS A 41 -12.96 4.84 -1.41
CA LYS A 41 -12.49 4.89 -2.81
C LYS A 41 -11.83 3.58 -3.22
N LEU A 42 -10.88 3.07 -2.44
CA LEU A 42 -10.17 1.82 -2.74
C LEU A 42 -11.15 0.64 -2.84
N THR A 43 -12.05 0.48 -1.86
CA THR A 43 -13.06 -0.58 -1.86
C THR A 43 -13.98 -0.49 -3.08
N ARG A 44 -14.40 0.71 -3.49
CA ARG A 44 -15.19 0.89 -4.72
C ARG A 44 -14.39 0.52 -5.98
N GLU A 45 -13.14 0.96 -6.11
CA GLU A 45 -12.24 0.61 -7.21
C GLU A 45 -11.93 -0.91 -7.29
N VAL A 46 -11.93 -1.60 -6.14
CA VAL A 46 -11.74 -3.06 -6.04
C VAL A 46 -12.98 -3.80 -6.49
N VAL A 47 -14.16 -3.40 -5.98
CA VAL A 47 -15.45 -4.03 -6.31
C VAL A 47 -15.84 -3.79 -7.77
N SER A 48 -15.64 -2.58 -8.32
CA SER A 48 -15.89 -2.32 -9.75
C SER A 48 -14.85 -2.97 -10.65
N GLY A 49 -13.61 -3.10 -10.17
CA GLY A 49 -12.50 -3.68 -10.93
C GLY A 49 -12.47 -5.19 -11.01
N GLY A 50 -13.13 -5.90 -10.09
CA GLY A 50 -13.18 -7.37 -10.06
C GLY A 50 -11.82 -8.05 -9.80
N TYR A 51 -10.91 -7.36 -9.10
CA TYR A 51 -9.56 -7.82 -8.77
C TYR A 51 -9.34 -7.90 -7.24
N GLY A 52 -8.38 -8.70 -6.78
CA GLY A 52 -8.02 -8.82 -5.37
C GLY A 52 -7.15 -7.67 -4.84
N VAL A 53 -6.94 -7.60 -3.52
CA VAL A 53 -5.91 -6.73 -2.92
C VAL A 53 -4.92 -7.56 -2.10
N VAL A 54 -3.67 -7.10 -2.06
CA VAL A 54 -2.57 -7.73 -1.33
C VAL A 54 -1.85 -6.67 -0.49
N ARG A 55 -1.43 -7.00 0.73
CA ARG A 55 -0.60 -6.12 1.58
C ARG A 55 0.87 -6.15 1.19
N THR A 56 1.65 -5.25 1.79
CA THR A 56 3.10 -5.11 1.62
C THR A 56 3.85 -6.40 2.00
N ASP A 57 3.51 -6.94 3.17
CA ASP A 57 4.05 -8.16 3.76
C ASP A 57 3.60 -9.40 2.98
N GLU A 58 2.31 -9.52 2.64
CA GLU A 58 1.81 -10.65 1.84
C GLU A 58 2.47 -10.75 0.45
N LEU A 59 2.73 -9.62 -0.21
CA LEU A 59 3.45 -9.59 -1.48
C LEU A 59 4.92 -10.02 -1.28
N LYS A 60 5.56 -9.58 -0.19
CA LYS A 60 6.93 -9.97 0.15
C LYS A 60 7.03 -11.47 0.43
N ASP A 61 6.11 -12.02 1.21
CA ASP A 61 6.01 -13.47 1.46
C ASP A 61 5.85 -14.24 0.15
N TRP A 62 4.99 -13.79 -0.76
CA TRP A 62 4.80 -14.45 -2.06
C TRP A 62 6.07 -14.44 -2.93
N MET A 63 6.85 -13.35 -2.88
CA MET A 63 8.15 -13.25 -3.57
C MET A 63 9.21 -14.14 -2.91
N ASP A 64 9.30 -14.15 -1.58
CA ASP A 64 10.28 -14.95 -0.83
C ASP A 64 9.99 -16.46 -0.92
N MET A 65 8.71 -16.85 -1.04
CA MET A 65 8.27 -18.21 -1.37
C MET A 65 8.60 -18.62 -2.82
N GLY A 66 9.16 -17.72 -3.65
CA GLY A 66 9.48 -17.99 -5.05
C GLY A 66 8.25 -18.24 -5.94
N LYS A 67 7.08 -17.67 -5.62
CA LYS A 67 5.90 -17.82 -6.48
C LYS A 67 6.15 -17.17 -7.84
N LYS A 68 5.63 -17.78 -8.90
CA LYS A 68 5.58 -17.18 -10.24
C LYS A 68 4.58 -16.01 -10.23
N ILE A 69 5.09 -14.78 -10.15
CA ILE A 69 4.32 -13.53 -10.11
C ILE A 69 4.78 -12.63 -11.26
N LEU A 70 3.84 -11.96 -11.93
CA LEU A 70 4.14 -10.77 -12.74
C LEU A 70 3.83 -9.51 -11.94
N ILE A 71 4.85 -8.72 -11.58
CA ILE A 71 4.67 -7.48 -10.82
C ILE A 71 4.73 -6.30 -11.80
N VAL A 72 3.69 -5.46 -11.83
CA VAL A 72 3.55 -4.35 -12.80
C VAL A 72 3.52 -3.00 -12.08
N ASP A 73 4.49 -2.14 -12.36
CA ASP A 73 4.50 -0.73 -11.95
C ASP A 73 3.74 0.12 -12.96
N THR A 74 2.73 0.84 -12.48
CA THR A 74 1.88 1.73 -13.31
C THR A 74 2.33 3.18 -13.35
N MET A 75 3.44 3.54 -12.70
CA MET A 75 4.00 4.89 -12.68
C MET A 75 4.87 5.19 -13.92
N PRO A 76 5.21 6.47 -14.19
CA PRO A 76 6.09 6.83 -15.30
C PRO A 76 7.48 6.19 -15.21
N LEU A 77 8.03 5.82 -16.37
CA LEU A 77 9.33 5.13 -16.47
C LEU A 77 10.47 5.96 -15.85
N GLU A 78 10.83 7.08 -16.48
CA GLU A 78 11.99 7.88 -16.05
C GLU A 78 11.75 8.58 -14.70
N ALA A 79 10.56 9.16 -14.53
CA ALA A 79 10.22 10.00 -13.37
C ALA A 79 9.86 9.22 -12.09
N SER A 80 9.83 7.88 -12.14
CA SER A 80 9.58 7.05 -10.96
C SER A 80 10.33 5.72 -11.02
N TYR A 81 9.98 4.85 -11.97
CA TYR A 81 10.45 3.46 -12.01
C TYR A 81 11.98 3.35 -12.04
N VAL A 82 12.63 4.12 -12.91
CA VAL A 82 14.10 4.16 -13.04
C VAL A 82 14.80 4.62 -11.75
N THR A 83 14.13 5.45 -10.94
CA THR A 83 14.64 5.92 -9.64
C THR A 83 14.45 4.88 -8.53
N LYS A 84 13.30 4.18 -8.52
CA LYS A 84 13.02 3.04 -7.62
C LYS A 84 11.78 2.25 -8.09
N HIS A 85 11.90 0.92 -8.06
CA HIS A 85 10.80 -0.02 -8.30
C HIS A 85 10.93 -1.28 -7.42
N ILE A 86 9.88 -2.09 -7.35
CA ILE A 86 9.92 -3.40 -6.66
C ILE A 86 10.83 -4.34 -7.47
N PRO A 87 11.77 -5.08 -6.86
CA PRO A 87 12.66 -5.98 -7.61
C PRO A 87 11.89 -6.99 -8.46
N GLY A 88 12.30 -7.17 -9.71
CA GLY A 88 11.62 -8.06 -10.66
C GLY A 88 10.31 -7.54 -11.25
N ALA A 89 9.92 -6.29 -10.96
CA ALA A 89 8.80 -5.66 -11.65
C ALA A 89 9.09 -5.38 -13.14
N VAL A 90 8.02 -5.13 -13.89
CA VAL A 90 8.01 -4.51 -15.22
C VAL A 90 7.21 -3.22 -15.19
N GLN A 91 7.41 -2.32 -16.14
CA GLN A 91 6.79 -0.99 -16.17
C GLN A 91 5.74 -0.87 -17.28
N PHE A 92 4.57 -0.29 -16.97
CA PHE A 92 3.57 0.09 -17.97
C PHE A 92 2.73 1.28 -17.47
N GLU A 93 2.93 2.49 -18.00
CA GLU A 93 2.27 3.69 -17.45
C GLU A 93 0.76 3.71 -17.76
N PHE A 94 -0.06 3.81 -16.71
CA PHE A 94 -1.50 4.12 -16.82
C PHE A 94 -1.81 5.52 -16.27
N PRO A 95 -2.72 6.31 -16.88
CA PRO A 95 -3.21 7.58 -16.33
C PRO A 95 -3.73 7.52 -14.88
N ILE A 96 -3.79 8.69 -14.21
CA ILE A 96 -4.31 8.80 -12.82
C ILE A 96 -5.84 8.79 -12.78
N LYS A 97 -6.50 9.38 -13.78
CA LYS A 97 -7.97 9.27 -13.97
C LYS A 97 -8.32 7.87 -14.44
N GLU A 98 -9.53 7.41 -14.15
CA GLU A 98 -10.03 6.13 -14.66
C GLU A 98 -10.03 6.11 -16.20
N VAL A 99 -9.64 4.98 -16.78
CA VAL A 99 -9.53 4.77 -18.23
C VAL A 99 -10.64 3.81 -18.68
N THR A 100 -11.71 4.38 -19.22
CA THR A 100 -12.90 3.64 -19.68
C THR A 100 -12.59 2.77 -20.90
N GLU A 101 -11.78 3.29 -21.82
CA GLU A 101 -11.38 2.70 -23.10
C GLU A 101 -9.85 2.79 -23.29
N LEU A 102 -9.25 1.80 -23.95
CA LEU A 102 -7.87 1.85 -24.45
C LEU A 102 -7.88 1.93 -25.97
N ASP A 103 -6.95 2.68 -26.54
CA ASP A 103 -6.65 2.58 -27.96
C ASP A 103 -6.03 1.21 -28.29
N ALA A 104 -6.07 0.82 -29.57
CA ALA A 104 -5.62 -0.49 -30.01
C ALA A 104 -4.12 -0.76 -29.73
N SER A 105 -3.26 0.27 -29.71
CA SER A 105 -1.82 0.10 -29.46
C SER A 105 -1.53 -0.10 -27.98
N THR A 106 -2.12 0.70 -27.08
CA THR A 106 -1.99 0.52 -25.63
C THR A 106 -2.63 -0.80 -25.18
N HIS A 107 -3.77 -1.18 -25.78
CA HIS A 107 -4.42 -2.47 -25.54
C HIS A 107 -3.54 -3.66 -25.95
N ALA A 108 -2.92 -3.61 -27.14
CA ALA A 108 -2.01 -4.65 -27.61
C ALA A 108 -0.75 -4.74 -26.73
N ALA A 109 -0.07 -3.62 -26.49
CA ALA A 109 1.15 -3.56 -25.70
C ALA A 109 0.95 -4.00 -24.24
N TYR A 110 -0.20 -3.67 -23.62
CA TYR A 110 -0.47 -4.15 -22.26
C TYR A 110 -0.75 -5.66 -22.24
N ARG A 111 -1.45 -6.19 -23.25
CA ARG A 111 -1.67 -7.64 -23.37
C ARG A 111 -0.36 -8.40 -23.60
N GLU A 112 0.54 -7.86 -24.41
CA GLU A 112 1.88 -8.41 -24.64
C GLU A 112 2.73 -8.46 -23.36
N LEU A 113 2.75 -7.35 -22.59
CA LEU A 113 3.47 -7.28 -21.31
C LEU A 113 2.88 -8.22 -20.24
N LEU A 114 1.56 -8.45 -20.23
CA LEU A 114 0.93 -9.44 -19.35
C LEU A 114 1.18 -10.89 -19.83
N GLY A 115 1.42 -11.09 -21.12
CA GLY A 115 1.79 -12.37 -21.73
C GLY A 115 0.61 -13.14 -22.34
N ALA A 116 0.73 -14.47 -22.31
CA ALA A 116 -0.29 -15.41 -22.82
C ALA A 116 -0.94 -16.28 -21.72
N ASP A 117 -0.39 -16.26 -20.51
CA ASP A 117 -0.79 -17.08 -19.37
C ASP A 117 -1.82 -16.31 -18.52
N GLN A 118 -3.11 -16.46 -18.83
CA GLN A 118 -4.19 -15.69 -18.18
C GLN A 118 -4.44 -16.09 -16.71
N ASP A 119 -3.89 -17.21 -16.24
CA ASP A 119 -3.97 -17.67 -14.84
C ASP A 119 -2.74 -17.28 -13.99
N LEU A 120 -1.73 -16.66 -14.62
CA LEU A 120 -0.57 -16.07 -13.96
C LEU A 120 -1.02 -15.07 -12.88
N LEU A 121 -0.38 -15.15 -11.71
CA LEU A 121 -0.58 -14.19 -10.63
C LEU A 121 -0.01 -12.82 -11.02
N VAL A 122 -0.89 -11.88 -11.37
CA VAL A 122 -0.52 -10.51 -11.73
C VAL A 122 -0.73 -9.59 -10.52
N VAL A 123 0.30 -8.85 -10.12
CA VAL A 123 0.24 -7.86 -9.02
C VAL A 123 0.55 -6.47 -9.55
N VAL A 124 -0.45 -5.60 -9.60
CA VAL A 124 -0.36 -4.25 -10.15
C VAL A 124 -0.20 -3.21 -9.04
N TYR A 125 0.79 -2.31 -9.14
CA TYR A 125 1.07 -1.31 -8.10
C TYR A 125 1.34 0.11 -8.66
N CYS A 126 1.35 1.11 -7.77
CA CYS A 126 1.67 2.51 -8.05
C CYS A 126 2.44 3.10 -6.85
N GLY A 127 2.50 4.42 -6.67
CA GLY A 127 3.25 5.06 -5.59
C GLY A 127 2.70 4.78 -4.19
N PHE A 128 1.38 4.83 -4.02
CA PHE A 128 0.68 4.86 -2.72
C PHE A 128 -0.84 4.68 -2.89
N THR A 129 -1.56 4.37 -1.80
CA THR A 129 -2.97 3.94 -1.76
C THR A 129 -3.96 4.84 -2.52
N LYS A 130 -3.77 6.17 -2.48
CA LYS A 130 -4.65 7.16 -3.15
C LYS A 130 -4.46 7.20 -4.68
N CYS A 131 -3.38 6.61 -5.22
CA CYS A 131 -3.10 6.58 -6.68
C CYS A 131 -4.10 5.71 -7.47
N GLY A 132 -4.69 6.28 -8.52
CA GLY A 132 -5.58 5.57 -9.45
C GLY A 132 -4.90 4.77 -10.57
N ARG A 133 -3.60 5.01 -10.87
CA ARG A 133 -2.89 4.33 -11.97
C ARG A 133 -2.93 2.79 -11.84
N SER A 134 -2.82 2.27 -10.62
CA SER A 134 -2.90 0.83 -10.33
C SER A 134 -4.32 0.25 -10.28
N HIS A 135 -5.36 1.09 -10.19
CA HIS A 135 -6.73 0.66 -10.47
C HIS A 135 -6.88 0.36 -11.96
N ASN A 136 -6.42 1.28 -12.82
CA ASN A 136 -6.51 1.11 -14.27
C ASN A 136 -5.80 -0.14 -14.78
N GLY A 137 -4.55 -0.39 -14.37
CA GLY A 137 -3.83 -1.60 -14.78
C GLY A 137 -4.54 -2.88 -14.34
N ALA A 138 -4.97 -2.97 -13.07
CA ALA A 138 -5.67 -4.15 -12.57
C ALA A 138 -7.05 -4.35 -13.24
N LEU A 139 -7.82 -3.27 -13.46
CA LEU A 139 -9.07 -3.26 -14.21
C LEU A 139 -8.86 -3.76 -15.65
N TRP A 140 -7.82 -3.28 -16.34
CA TRP A 140 -7.55 -3.66 -17.72
C TRP A 140 -6.99 -5.08 -17.84
N ALA A 141 -6.21 -5.57 -16.88
CA ALA A 141 -5.84 -6.98 -16.81
C ALA A 141 -7.09 -7.88 -16.67
N LYS A 142 -8.04 -7.51 -15.79
CA LYS A 142 -9.33 -8.21 -15.69
C LYS A 142 -10.15 -8.14 -16.98
N LYS A 143 -10.24 -6.97 -17.65
CA LYS A 143 -10.91 -6.82 -18.97
C LYS A 143 -10.22 -7.64 -20.07
N LEU A 144 -8.90 -7.81 -20.02
CA LEU A 144 -8.09 -8.67 -20.91
C LEU A 144 -8.21 -10.18 -20.59
N GLY A 145 -9.08 -10.56 -19.65
CA GLY A 145 -9.41 -11.95 -19.32
C GLY A 145 -8.49 -12.61 -18.28
N TYR A 146 -7.56 -11.87 -17.66
CA TYR A 146 -6.71 -12.45 -16.62
C TYR A 146 -7.54 -12.80 -15.38
N THR A 147 -7.41 -14.03 -14.88
CA THR A 147 -8.22 -14.55 -13.77
C THR A 147 -7.67 -14.05 -12.44
N ASN A 148 -6.35 -14.15 -12.26
CA ASN A 148 -5.61 -14.07 -11.00
C ASN A 148 -4.92 -12.71 -10.80
N VAL A 149 -5.71 -11.62 -10.80
CA VAL A 149 -5.19 -10.24 -10.71
C VAL A 149 -5.40 -9.66 -9.31
N PHE A 150 -4.34 -9.08 -8.76
CA PHE A 150 -4.31 -8.34 -7.51
C PHE A 150 -3.78 -6.92 -7.72
N ARG A 151 -4.29 -5.96 -6.94
CA ARG A 151 -3.70 -4.63 -6.78
C ARG A 151 -2.96 -4.57 -5.45
N TYR A 152 -1.69 -4.15 -5.46
CA TYR A 152 -0.96 -3.80 -4.25
C TYR A 152 -1.15 -2.30 -3.97
N PRO A 153 -1.96 -1.89 -2.97
CA PRO A 153 -2.34 -0.49 -2.81
C PRO A 153 -1.23 0.36 -2.18
N GLY A 154 -0.44 -0.24 -1.26
CA GLY A 154 0.61 0.46 -0.52
C GLY A 154 1.74 0.98 -1.42
N GLY A 155 2.02 0.28 -2.52
CA GLY A 155 2.92 0.75 -3.57
C GLY A 155 4.40 0.82 -3.19
N ILE A 156 5.21 1.47 -4.03
CA ILE A 156 6.65 1.63 -3.75
C ILE A 156 6.89 2.45 -2.48
N LYS A 157 5.94 3.30 -2.05
CA LYS A 157 6.05 4.03 -0.80
C LYS A 157 5.94 3.09 0.40
N ALA A 158 4.88 2.29 0.51
CA ALA A 158 4.75 1.35 1.64
C ALA A 158 5.82 0.25 1.60
N TRP A 159 6.27 -0.16 0.41
CA TRP A 159 7.36 -1.12 0.24
C TRP A 159 8.68 -0.59 0.81
N ALA A 160 9.04 0.65 0.46
CA ALA A 160 10.23 1.30 1.01
C ALA A 160 10.08 1.71 2.49
N GLN A 161 8.84 1.87 3.00
CA GLN A 161 8.57 2.09 4.44
C GLN A 161 8.59 0.80 5.28
N ALA A 162 8.65 -0.37 4.63
CA ALA A 162 8.88 -1.66 5.28
C ALA A 162 10.37 -2.09 5.19
N ASP A 163 11.26 -1.17 4.77
CA ASP A 163 12.69 -1.39 4.53
C ASP A 163 13.02 -2.56 3.57
N TYR A 164 12.07 -2.94 2.70
CA TYR A 164 12.26 -4.00 1.72
C TYR A 164 13.14 -3.53 0.54
N PRO A 165 13.96 -4.43 -0.06
CA PRO A 165 14.85 -4.08 -1.16
C PRO A 165 14.13 -3.44 -2.36
N VAL A 166 14.78 -2.46 -2.99
CA VAL A 166 14.27 -1.78 -4.21
C VAL A 166 15.30 -1.88 -5.33
N ALA A 167 14.80 -2.07 -6.56
CA ALA A 167 15.59 -2.03 -7.78
C ALA A 167 15.59 -0.62 -8.39
N LYS A 168 16.50 -0.37 -9.34
CA LYS A 168 16.75 0.92 -10.01
C LYS A 168 17.20 0.68 -11.45
N GLY A 169 17.10 1.71 -12.29
CA GLY A 169 17.42 1.60 -13.71
C GLY A 169 16.26 1.04 -14.54
N LYS A 170 16.58 0.60 -15.75
CA LYS A 170 15.67 -0.14 -16.63
C LYS A 170 16.07 -1.62 -16.59
N ASN A 171 15.07 -2.50 -16.70
CA ASN A 171 15.27 -3.93 -16.92
C ASN A 171 15.25 -4.24 -18.42
#